data_AF-A0A9Q8LCA9-F1
#
_entry.id   AF-A0A9Q8LCA9-F1
#
_cell.length_a   1.000
_cell.length_b   1.000
_cell.length_c   1.000
_cell.angle_alpha   90.00
_cell.angle_beta   90.00
_cell.angle_gamma   90.00
#
_symmetry.space_group_name_H-M   'P 1'
#
loop_
_entity.id
_entity.type
_entity.pdbx_description
1 polymer ?
#
loop_
_entity_poly.entity_id
_entity_poly.type
_entity_poly.pdbx_seq_one_letter_code
_entity_poly.pdbx_strand_id
1 'polypeptide(L)'
;MIALAAGEIKDPRRNIPRVARMVFYRIVGFYGFGVLGVGIICSSKDSRLLGAIDNGSSGFAASPWVIGITNLGISGLAGLVNVLILISGWSCGNAYLYSASRTLYSLALDGQAPRFFLKCTKAGTPIYAVLTVALIGCITFLTSSNSAATVFGWFVDLATCGFVLSYTAFQVTWIGWDRALKAQGVSRDRLHWNGPLMPHAAYVGVVTGLVVLFFIGFDVFVPFNIQGFITSYFGIAFAGAVFLLWKILKRSKFVKPSEADLWSGKAEVDAECSIWKVEGEERAATALGRFWDKIW
;
A
#
# COMPACT_ATOMS: atom_id res chain seq x y z
N MET A 1 -1.87 4.97 -1.51
CA MET A 1 -1.21 6.28 -1.37
C MET A 1 -1.58 7.21 -2.50
N ILE A 2 -1.50 6.79 -3.77
CA ILE A 2 -1.94 7.59 -4.92
C ILE A 2 -3.36 8.13 -4.74
N ALA A 3 -4.31 7.30 -4.29
CA ALA A 3 -5.69 7.72 -4.03
C ALA A 3 -5.84 8.64 -2.80
N LEU A 4 -5.05 8.43 -1.73
CA LEU A 4 -5.07 9.29 -0.54
C LEU A 4 -4.53 10.68 -0.84
N ALA A 5 -3.53 10.77 -1.71
CA ALA A 5 -2.97 12.02 -2.17
C ALA A 5 -3.81 12.67 -3.29
N ALA A 6 -4.88 12.03 -3.77
CA ALA A 6 -5.69 12.56 -4.87
C ALA A 6 -6.28 13.95 -4.55
N GLY A 7 -6.63 14.21 -3.30
CA GLY A 7 -7.12 15.52 -2.84
C GLY A 7 -6.03 16.59 -2.68
N GLU A 8 -4.74 16.22 -2.80
CA GLU A 8 -3.59 17.11 -2.62
C GLU A 8 -2.73 17.21 -3.89
N ILE A 9 -3.05 16.43 -4.92
CA ILE A 9 -2.25 16.28 -6.13
C ILE A 9 -2.66 17.30 -7.17
N LYS A 10 -1.66 17.76 -7.94
CA LYS A 10 -1.96 18.61 -9.07
C LYS A 10 -2.77 17.82 -10.15
N ASP A 11 -3.97 18.21 -10.64
CA ASP A 11 -4.77 17.61 -11.73
C ASP A 11 -4.92 16.08 -11.58
N PRO A 12 -5.74 15.62 -10.61
CA PRO A 12 -5.82 14.21 -10.27
C PRO A 12 -6.34 13.36 -11.43
N ARG A 13 -7.19 13.91 -12.32
CA ARG A 13 -7.77 13.16 -13.44
C ARG A 13 -6.74 12.75 -14.48
N ARG A 14 -5.78 13.61 -14.76
CA ARG A 14 -4.67 13.32 -15.66
C ARG A 14 -3.55 12.57 -14.96
N ASN A 15 -3.18 13.00 -13.76
CA ASN A 15 -1.96 12.54 -13.11
C ASN A 15 -2.11 11.19 -12.41
N ILE A 16 -3.26 10.86 -11.83
CA ILE A 16 -3.44 9.55 -11.17
C ILE A 16 -3.28 8.39 -12.17
N PRO A 17 -3.97 8.35 -13.34
CA PRO A 17 -3.80 7.26 -14.29
C PRO A 17 -2.40 7.18 -14.89
N ARG A 18 -1.74 8.34 -15.05
CA ARG A 18 -0.38 8.42 -15.56
C ARG A 18 0.62 7.86 -14.57
N VAL A 19 0.59 8.32 -13.32
CA VAL A 19 1.46 7.85 -12.24
C VAL A 19 1.23 6.36 -11.98
N ALA A 20 -0.01 5.89 -11.96
CA ALA A 20 -0.33 4.47 -11.78
C ALA A 20 0.37 3.58 -12.84
N ARG A 21 0.33 3.96 -14.12
CA ARG A 21 1.02 3.23 -15.19
C ARG A 21 2.54 3.28 -15.05
N MET A 22 3.10 4.46 -14.74
CA MET A 22 4.55 4.60 -14.57
C MET A 22 5.07 3.76 -13.40
N VAL A 23 4.36 3.77 -12.27
CA VAL A 23 4.71 2.97 -11.10
C VAL A 23 4.69 1.49 -11.43
N PHE A 24 3.68 1.01 -12.16
CA PHE A 24 3.61 -0.39 -12.59
C PHE A 24 4.84 -0.81 -13.40
N TYR A 25 5.18 -0.08 -14.48
CA TYR A 25 6.34 -0.41 -15.30
C TYR A 25 7.67 -0.29 -14.56
N ARG A 26 7.78 0.69 -13.66
CA ARG A 26 8.98 0.85 -12.81
C ARG A 26 9.15 -0.32 -11.86
N ILE A 27 8.08 -0.76 -11.18
CA ILE A 27 8.15 -1.91 -10.26
C ILE A 27 8.52 -3.17 -11.03
N VAL A 28 7.82 -3.47 -12.14
CA VAL A 28 8.12 -4.66 -12.96
C VAL A 28 9.55 -4.63 -13.49
N GLY A 29 10.02 -3.49 -13.97
CA GLY A 29 11.39 -3.32 -14.43
C GLY A 29 12.41 -3.51 -13.31
N PHE A 30 12.32 -2.73 -12.23
CA PHE A 30 13.30 -2.79 -11.13
C PHE A 30 13.31 -4.14 -10.42
N TYR A 31 12.15 -4.78 -10.21
CA TYR A 31 12.09 -6.09 -9.56
C TYR A 31 12.52 -7.20 -10.52
N GLY A 32 12.08 -7.16 -11.78
CA GLY A 32 12.48 -8.15 -12.79
C GLY A 32 13.98 -8.13 -13.07
N PHE A 33 14.53 -6.96 -13.42
CA PHE A 33 15.98 -6.81 -13.64
C PHE A 33 16.78 -6.94 -12.34
N GLY A 34 16.22 -6.50 -11.21
CA GLY A 34 16.86 -6.63 -9.91
C GLY A 34 17.07 -8.08 -9.49
N VAL A 35 16.05 -8.93 -9.63
CA VAL A 35 16.16 -10.37 -9.34
C VAL A 35 17.16 -11.04 -10.28
N LEU A 36 17.14 -10.71 -11.57
CA LEU A 36 18.14 -11.22 -12.53
C LEU A 36 19.56 -10.79 -12.15
N GLY A 37 19.76 -9.52 -11.79
CA GLY A 37 21.04 -8.99 -11.34
C GLY A 37 21.55 -9.69 -10.10
N VAL A 38 20.70 -9.84 -9.08
CA VAL A 38 21.00 -10.59 -7.84
C VAL A 38 21.39 -12.04 -8.15
N GLY A 39 20.65 -12.71 -9.03
CA GLY A 39 20.91 -14.10 -9.40
C GLY A 39 22.25 -14.32 -10.10
N ILE A 40 22.78 -13.30 -10.78
CA ILE A 40 24.10 -13.37 -11.44
C ILE A 40 25.23 -13.12 -10.44
N ILE A 41 25.06 -12.15 -9.54
CA ILE A 41 26.15 -11.71 -8.62
C ILE A 41 26.28 -12.59 -7.37
N CYS A 42 25.22 -13.30 -6.97
CA CYS A 42 25.18 -14.07 -5.73
C CYS A 42 24.67 -15.48 -6.01
N SER A 43 25.47 -16.48 -5.63
CA SER A 43 25.05 -17.88 -5.66
C SER A 43 23.94 -18.12 -4.63
N SER A 44 22.92 -18.88 -5.00
CA SER A 44 21.86 -19.32 -4.07
C SER A 44 22.36 -20.27 -2.98
N LYS A 45 23.57 -20.82 -3.13
CA LYS A 45 24.22 -21.72 -2.16
C LYS A 45 25.27 -21.01 -1.29
N ASP A 46 25.35 -19.69 -1.31
CA ASP A 46 26.31 -18.95 -0.49
C ASP A 46 25.99 -19.14 1.00
N SER A 47 26.97 -19.60 1.77
CA SER A 47 26.81 -19.89 3.19
C SER A 47 26.48 -18.65 4.03
N ARG A 48 26.82 -17.45 3.57
CA ARG A 48 26.46 -16.18 4.23
C ARG A 48 24.99 -15.82 4.03
N LEU A 49 24.40 -16.24 2.90
CA LEU A 49 22.97 -16.06 2.63
C LEU A 49 22.14 -17.02 3.48
N LEU A 50 22.53 -18.30 3.51
CA LEU A 50 21.83 -19.35 4.26
C LEU A 50 22.03 -19.21 5.77
N GLY A 51 23.26 -18.90 6.22
CA GLY A 51 23.56 -18.69 7.63
C GLY A 51 22.85 -17.48 8.24
N ALA A 52 22.36 -16.54 7.43
CA ALA A 52 21.54 -15.44 7.90
C ALA A 52 20.10 -15.86 8.22
N ILE A 53 19.57 -16.81 7.45
CA ILE A 53 18.26 -17.43 7.69
C ILE A 53 18.34 -18.33 8.93
N ASP A 54 19.41 -19.11 9.07
CA ASP A 54 19.56 -20.09 10.15
C ASP A 54 19.93 -19.47 11.51
N ASN A 55 20.76 -18.41 11.53
CA ASN A 55 21.27 -17.84 12.79
C ASN A 55 20.51 -16.60 13.29
N GLY A 56 19.43 -16.19 12.61
CA GLY A 56 18.67 -14.99 12.98
C GLY A 56 19.51 -13.70 12.98
N SER A 57 20.63 -13.69 12.26
CA SER A 57 21.52 -12.54 12.17
C SER A 57 20.85 -11.41 11.38
N SER A 58 21.21 -10.17 11.67
CA SER A 58 20.57 -8.98 11.09
C SER A 58 20.58 -9.05 9.56
N GLY A 59 19.41 -9.26 8.96
CA GLY A 59 19.22 -9.52 7.52
C GLY A 59 19.78 -8.43 6.58
N PHE A 60 20.20 -7.29 7.12
CA PHE A 60 20.90 -6.23 6.39
C PHE A 60 22.32 -6.62 5.97
N ALA A 61 23.06 -7.39 6.79
CA ALA A 61 24.43 -7.81 6.46
C ALA A 61 24.46 -8.94 5.40
N ALA A 62 23.35 -9.66 5.24
CA ALA A 62 23.22 -10.78 4.32
C ALA A 62 22.49 -10.42 3.01
N SER A 63 22.37 -9.13 2.70
CA SER A 63 21.80 -8.68 1.43
C SER A 63 22.59 -9.26 0.25
N PRO A 64 21.95 -9.92 -0.73
CA PRO A 64 22.63 -10.48 -1.90
C PRO A 64 23.45 -9.47 -2.68
N TRP A 65 23.01 -8.20 -2.69
CA TRP A 65 23.75 -7.09 -3.28
C TRP A 65 25.08 -6.83 -2.56
N VAL A 66 25.06 -6.83 -1.22
CA VAL A 66 26.24 -6.63 -0.39
C VAL A 66 27.20 -7.82 -0.51
N ILE A 67 26.66 -9.04 -0.54
CA ILE A 67 27.45 -10.27 -0.73
C ILE A 67 28.15 -10.25 -2.10
N GLY A 68 27.44 -9.92 -3.18
CA GLY A 68 28.01 -9.83 -4.52
C GLY A 68 29.12 -8.78 -4.62
N ILE A 69 28.92 -7.59 -4.04
CA ILE A 69 29.92 -6.52 -3.99
C ILE A 69 31.17 -6.95 -3.20
N THR A 70 30.96 -7.66 -2.09
CA THR A 70 32.06 -8.17 -1.26
C THR A 70 32.85 -9.25 -2.00
N ASN A 71 32.17 -10.13 -2.75
CA ASN A 71 32.81 -11.15 -3.58
C ASN A 71 33.68 -10.56 -4.69
N LEU A 72 33.27 -9.40 -5.22
CA LEU A 72 34.03 -8.64 -6.22
C LEU A 72 35.20 -7.85 -5.61
N GLY A 73 35.37 -7.86 -4.28
CA GLY A 73 36.46 -7.15 -3.59
C GLY A 73 36.35 -5.63 -3.59
N ILE A 74 35.18 -5.06 -3.90
CA ILE A 74 34.98 -3.60 -3.97
C ILE A 74 34.76 -3.06 -2.56
N SER A 75 35.75 -2.29 -2.06
CA SER A 75 35.66 -1.64 -0.76
C SER A 75 34.75 -0.40 -0.77
N GLY A 76 34.08 -0.11 0.35
CA GLY A 76 33.22 1.06 0.53
C GLY A 76 31.80 0.97 -0.07
N LEU A 77 31.63 0.29 -1.20
CA LEU A 77 30.32 0.21 -1.88
C LEU A 77 29.25 -0.54 -1.07
N ALA A 78 29.64 -1.56 -0.31
CA ALA A 78 28.75 -2.28 0.61
C ALA A 78 28.13 -1.35 1.68
N GLY A 79 28.93 -0.43 2.22
CA GLY A 79 28.48 0.56 3.21
C GLY A 79 27.48 1.54 2.61
N LEU A 80 27.74 2.02 1.39
CA LEU A 80 26.82 2.89 0.67
C LEU A 80 25.46 2.22 0.43
N VAL A 81 25.45 0.96 -0.02
CA VAL A 81 24.22 0.20 -0.24
C VAL A 81 23.40 0.09 1.05
N ASN A 82 24.04 -0.22 2.18
CA ASN A 82 23.36 -0.28 3.48
C ASN A 82 22.76 1.07 3.89
N VAL A 83 23.48 2.18 3.70
CA VAL A 83 22.95 3.53 3.97
C VAL A 83 21.74 3.83 3.08
N LEU A 84 21.79 3.48 1.80
CA LEU A 84 20.66 3.67 0.87
C LEU A 84 19.42 2.86 1.29
N ILE A 85 19.61 1.62 1.74
CA ILE A 85 18.53 0.78 2.27
C ILE A 85 17.89 1.44 3.50
N LEU A 86 18.69 1.99 4.41
CA LEU A 86 18.18 2.69 5.60
C LEU A 86 17.38 3.95 5.24
N ILE A 87 17.89 4.77 4.31
CA ILE A 87 17.18 5.97 3.82
C ILE A 87 15.86 5.57 3.14
N SER A 88 15.87 4.49 2.35
CA SER A 88 14.67 3.95 1.73
C SER A 88 13.64 3.50 2.77
N GLY A 89 14.07 2.77 3.81
CA GLY A 89 13.22 2.36 4.91
C GLY A 89 12.62 3.55 5.67
N TRP A 90 13.42 4.57 5.96
CA TRP A 90 12.96 5.81 6.59
C TRP A 90 11.90 6.54 5.76
N SER A 91 12.14 6.69 4.45
CA SER A 91 11.19 7.30 3.51
C SER A 91 9.87 6.54 3.48
N CYS A 92 9.93 5.22 3.39
CA CYS A 92 8.78 4.33 3.41
C CYS A 92 7.97 4.46 4.72
N GLY A 93 8.65 4.49 5.87
CA GLY A 93 8.03 4.69 7.18
C GLY A 93 7.26 6.01 7.28
N ASN A 94 7.84 7.12 6.81
CA ASN A 94 7.16 8.41 6.78
C ASN A 94 5.91 8.40 5.89
N ALA A 95 5.97 7.74 4.73
CA ALA A 95 4.82 7.61 3.84
C ALA A 95 3.66 6.80 4.48
N TYR A 96 3.97 5.73 5.22
CA TYR A 96 2.94 4.98 5.95
C TYR A 96 2.36 5.75 7.14
N LEU A 97 3.18 6.50 7.87
CA LEU A 97 2.70 7.39 8.95
C LEU A 97 1.73 8.47 8.42
N TYR A 98 2.09 9.12 7.31
CA TYR A 98 1.23 10.06 6.59
C TYR A 98 -0.12 9.44 6.21
N SER A 99 -0.10 8.19 5.78
CA SER A 99 -1.27 7.54 5.17
C SER A 99 -2.21 6.95 6.21
N ALA A 100 -1.66 6.32 7.24
CA ALA A 100 -2.44 5.78 8.34
C ALA A 100 -3.12 6.90 9.14
N SER A 101 -2.42 8.01 9.40
CA SER A 101 -3.00 9.16 10.11
C SER A 101 -4.15 9.81 9.34
N ARG A 102 -4.02 9.99 8.01
CA ARG A 102 -5.13 10.46 7.16
C ARG A 102 -6.29 9.49 7.11
N THR A 103 -6.02 8.19 7.00
CA THR A 103 -7.08 7.18 7.00
C THR A 103 -7.87 7.23 8.31
N LEU A 104 -7.18 7.36 9.45
CA LEU A 104 -7.82 7.49 10.75
C LEU A 104 -8.63 8.80 10.91
N TYR A 105 -8.12 9.90 10.34
CA TYR A 105 -8.86 11.17 10.27
C TYR A 105 -10.11 11.07 9.39
N SER A 106 -10.02 10.45 8.21
CA SER A 106 -11.18 10.21 7.33
C SER A 106 -12.24 9.32 8.00
N LEU A 107 -11.81 8.28 8.72
CA LEU A 107 -12.72 7.46 9.52
C LEU A 107 -13.43 8.29 10.60
N ALA A 108 -12.76 9.27 11.20
CA ALA A 108 -13.38 10.16 12.19
C ALA A 108 -14.38 11.14 11.56
N LEU A 109 -14.12 11.62 10.34
CA LEU A 109 -15.04 12.46 9.57
C LEU A 109 -16.34 11.72 9.27
N ASP A 110 -16.24 10.45 8.89
CA ASP A 110 -17.38 9.57 8.59
C ASP A 110 -18.10 9.07 9.87
N GLY A 111 -17.68 9.53 11.06
CA GLY A 111 -18.23 9.09 12.35
C GLY A 111 -17.91 7.63 12.71
N GLN A 112 -16.90 7.05 12.06
CA GLN A 112 -16.40 5.69 12.26
C GLN A 112 -15.31 5.59 13.31
N ALA A 113 -14.58 6.67 13.55
CA ALA A 113 -13.63 6.79 14.64
C ALA A 113 -14.07 7.89 15.63
N PRO A 114 -13.53 7.88 16.87
CA PRO A 114 -13.79 8.92 17.87
C PRO A 114 -13.55 10.34 17.34
N ARG A 115 -14.45 11.27 17.68
CA ARG A 115 -14.41 12.67 17.21
C ARG A 115 -13.14 13.44 17.60
N PHE A 116 -12.41 13.02 18.63
CA PHE A 116 -11.18 13.71 19.02
C PHE A 116 -10.12 13.66 17.91
N PHE A 117 -10.14 12.65 17.03
CA PHE A 117 -9.22 12.57 15.89
C PHE A 117 -9.41 13.69 14.86
N LEU A 118 -10.54 14.41 14.89
CA LEU A 118 -10.83 15.53 14.00
C LEU A 118 -10.04 16.81 14.31
N LYS A 119 -9.37 16.87 15.47
CA LYS A 119 -8.62 18.08 15.86
C LYS A 119 -7.34 18.22 15.03
N CYS A 120 -7.29 19.27 14.22
CA CYS A 120 -6.13 19.62 13.40
C CYS A 120 -5.29 20.75 14.00
N THR A 121 -4.01 20.82 13.63
CA THR A 121 -3.15 22.00 13.81
C THR A 121 -3.66 23.16 12.96
N LYS A 122 -3.09 24.36 13.18
CA LYS A 122 -3.26 25.52 12.27
C LYS A 122 -2.84 25.22 10.83
N ALA A 123 -1.95 24.25 10.62
CA ALA A 123 -1.47 23.81 9.31
C ALA A 123 -2.33 22.67 8.71
N GLY A 124 -3.45 22.28 9.35
CA GLY A 124 -4.35 21.23 8.84
C GLY A 124 -3.92 19.79 9.17
N THR A 125 -2.89 19.60 10.00
CA THR A 125 -2.40 18.25 10.35
C THR A 125 -3.20 17.65 11.52
N PRO A 126 -3.78 16.43 11.39
CA PRO A 126 -4.56 15.81 12.46
C PRO A 126 -3.66 15.28 13.59
N ILE A 127 -3.41 16.09 14.61
CA ILE A 127 -2.38 15.85 15.65
C ILE A 127 -2.59 14.53 16.37
N TYR A 128 -3.81 14.29 16.88
CA TYR A 128 -4.08 13.09 17.66
C TYR A 128 -4.04 11.82 16.82
N ALA A 129 -4.39 11.90 15.54
CA ALA A 129 -4.26 10.77 14.63
C ALA A 129 -2.79 10.43 14.39
N VAL A 130 -1.95 11.44 14.13
CA VAL A 130 -0.50 11.27 13.98
C VAL A 130 0.14 10.71 15.24
N LEU A 131 -0.16 11.27 16.41
CA LEU A 131 0.37 10.78 17.69
C LEU A 131 -0.04 9.34 17.97
N THR A 132 -1.30 8.98 17.73
CA THR A 132 -1.78 7.62 17.96
C THR A 132 -1.08 6.61 17.05
N VAL A 133 -0.93 6.92 15.76
CA VAL A 133 -0.20 6.07 14.82
C VAL A 133 1.27 5.97 15.20
N ALA A 134 1.91 7.07 15.62
CA ALA A 134 3.29 7.07 16.07
C ALA A 134 3.49 6.22 17.34
N LEU A 135 2.58 6.31 18.31
CA LEU A 135 2.61 5.50 19.53
C LEU A 135 2.44 4.00 19.25
N ILE A 136 1.54 3.64 18.32
CA ILE A 136 1.42 2.25 17.85
C ILE A 136 2.70 1.82 17.12
N GLY A 137 3.30 2.73 16.36
CA GLY A 137 4.61 2.52 15.72
C GLY A 137 5.71 2.18 16.71
N CYS A 138 5.69 2.71 17.94
CA CYS A 138 6.68 2.35 18.98
C CYS A 138 6.68 0.86 19.35
N ILE A 139 5.63 0.09 19.02
CA ILE A 139 5.63 -1.37 19.19
C ILE A 139 6.75 -2.02 18.38
N THR A 140 7.24 -1.39 17.30
CA THR A 140 8.38 -1.90 16.54
C THR A 140 9.67 -1.94 17.36
N PHE A 141 9.80 -1.19 18.46
CA PHE A 141 10.99 -1.30 19.33
C PHE A 141 11.15 -2.68 19.98
N LEU A 142 10.13 -3.55 19.94
CA LEU A 142 10.26 -4.95 20.32
C LEU A 142 11.30 -5.70 19.48
N THR A 143 11.57 -5.27 18.23
CA THR A 143 12.65 -5.85 17.41
C THR A 143 14.04 -5.57 17.97
N SER A 144 14.20 -4.66 18.93
CA SER A 144 15.48 -4.35 19.57
C SER A 144 15.85 -5.33 20.70
N SER A 145 14.97 -6.27 21.05
CA SER A 145 15.21 -7.30 22.08
C SER A 145 15.85 -8.57 21.48
N ASN A 146 16.39 -9.46 22.33
CA ASN A 146 16.94 -10.75 21.90
C ASN A 146 15.86 -11.54 21.12
N SER A 147 16.09 -11.76 19.81
CA SER A 147 15.17 -12.30 18.77
C SER A 147 14.60 -11.27 17.78
N ALA A 148 15.40 -10.27 17.39
CA ALA A 148 15.05 -9.27 16.37
C ALA A 148 14.45 -9.84 15.07
N ALA A 149 15.04 -10.93 14.56
CA ALA A 149 14.59 -11.58 13.32
C ALA A 149 13.17 -12.16 13.44
N THR A 150 12.88 -12.83 14.57
CA THR A 150 11.56 -13.43 14.81
C THR A 150 10.47 -12.38 14.92
N VAL A 151 10.71 -11.32 15.70
CA VAL A 151 9.75 -10.21 15.86
C VAL A 151 9.55 -9.46 14.54
N PHE A 152 10.62 -9.26 13.77
CA PHE A 152 10.53 -8.68 12.44
C PHE A 152 9.66 -9.55 11.51
N GLY A 153 9.83 -10.87 11.56
CA GLY A 153 8.97 -11.83 10.84
C GLY A 153 7.48 -11.63 11.16
N TRP A 154 7.12 -11.49 12.43
CA TRP A 154 5.72 -11.26 12.81
C TRP A 154 5.14 -9.97 12.20
N PHE A 155 5.94 -8.89 12.13
CA PHE A 155 5.50 -7.65 11.49
C PHE A 155 5.36 -7.80 9.98
N VAL A 156 6.24 -8.57 9.33
CA VAL A 156 6.13 -8.88 7.91
C VAL A 156 4.86 -9.68 7.62
N ASP A 157 4.56 -10.70 8.43
CA ASP A 157 3.35 -11.52 8.28
C ASP A 157 2.08 -10.67 8.46
N LEU A 158 2.04 -9.88 9.54
CA LEU A 158 0.90 -9.01 9.84
C LEU A 158 0.69 -7.95 8.75
N ALA A 159 1.76 -7.32 8.28
CA ALA A 159 1.70 -6.33 7.21
C ALA A 159 1.23 -6.96 5.91
N THR A 160 1.77 -8.13 5.55
CA THR A 160 1.39 -8.87 4.33
C THR A 160 -0.10 -9.24 4.36
N CYS A 161 -0.56 -9.80 5.48
CA CYS A 161 -1.97 -10.11 5.69
C CYS A 161 -2.85 -8.86 5.56
N GLY A 162 -2.47 -7.75 6.22
CA GLY A 162 -3.18 -6.48 6.14
C GLY A 162 -3.24 -5.88 4.72
N PHE A 163 -2.16 -6.00 3.94
CA PHE A 163 -2.14 -5.57 2.54
C PHE A 163 -3.11 -6.39 1.70
N VAL A 164 -3.03 -7.72 1.76
CA VAL A 164 -3.89 -8.59 0.95
C VAL A 164 -5.36 -8.37 1.32
N LEU A 165 -5.70 -8.24 2.61
CA LEU A 165 -7.05 -7.91 3.07
C LEU A 165 -7.52 -6.56 2.51
N SER A 166 -6.70 -5.52 2.60
CA SER A 166 -7.06 -4.17 2.14
C SER A 166 -7.30 -4.14 0.63
N TYR A 167 -6.41 -4.77 -0.17
CA TYR A 167 -6.59 -4.84 -1.62
C TYR A 167 -7.79 -5.69 -2.00
N THR A 168 -8.05 -6.80 -1.32
CA THR A 168 -9.26 -7.62 -1.53
C THR A 168 -10.52 -6.79 -1.25
N ALA A 169 -10.55 -6.04 -0.15
CA ALA A 169 -11.65 -5.14 0.18
C ALA A 169 -11.83 -4.03 -0.88
N PHE A 170 -10.76 -3.45 -1.41
CA PHE A 170 -10.85 -2.48 -2.51
C PHE A 170 -11.49 -3.07 -3.75
N GLN A 171 -11.15 -4.31 -4.12
CA GLN A 171 -11.78 -4.98 -5.26
C GLN A 171 -13.28 -5.26 -5.02
N VAL A 172 -13.65 -5.69 -3.80
CA VAL A 172 -15.06 -5.90 -3.43
C VAL A 172 -15.86 -4.60 -3.50
N THR A 173 -15.31 -3.50 -2.95
CA THR A 173 -15.93 -2.17 -3.03
C THR A 173 -16.06 -1.70 -4.47
N TRP A 174 -15.04 -1.94 -5.30
CA TRP A 174 -15.07 -1.62 -6.72
C TRP A 174 -16.18 -2.39 -7.47
N ILE A 175 -16.37 -3.68 -7.18
CA ILE A 175 -17.48 -4.47 -7.75
C ILE A 175 -18.84 -3.91 -7.32
N GLY A 176 -18.97 -3.46 -6.06
CA GLY A 176 -20.15 -2.76 -5.57
C GLY A 176 -20.42 -1.46 -6.34
N TRP A 177 -19.37 -0.69 -6.61
CA TRP A 177 -19.44 0.53 -7.39
C TRP A 177 -19.81 0.28 -8.87
N ASP A 178 -19.22 -0.74 -9.52
CA ASP A 178 -19.60 -1.14 -10.89
C ASP A 178 -21.08 -1.56 -10.99
N ARG A 179 -21.59 -2.25 -9.96
CA ARG A 179 -23.02 -2.58 -9.85
C ARG A 179 -23.90 -1.34 -9.70
N ALA A 180 -23.46 -0.33 -8.95
CA ALA A 180 -24.19 0.93 -8.78
C ALA A 180 -24.24 1.73 -10.11
N LEU A 181 -23.13 1.82 -10.83
CA LEU A 181 -23.09 2.44 -12.16
C LEU A 181 -24.08 1.79 -13.14
N LYS A 182 -24.10 0.46 -13.18
CA LYS A 182 -25.03 -0.32 -14.02
C LYS A 182 -26.49 -0.09 -13.61
N ALA A 183 -26.79 -0.09 -12.32
CA ALA A 183 -28.15 0.13 -11.80
C ALA A 183 -28.67 1.55 -12.10
N GLN A 184 -27.79 2.55 -12.17
CA GLN A 184 -28.13 3.95 -12.46
C GLN A 184 -27.96 4.33 -13.95
N GLY A 185 -27.67 3.37 -14.83
CA GLY A 185 -27.53 3.60 -16.27
C GLY A 185 -26.33 4.45 -16.68
N VAL A 186 -25.30 4.57 -15.83
CA VAL A 186 -24.09 5.34 -16.15
C VAL A 186 -23.13 4.46 -16.94
N SER A 187 -22.88 4.80 -18.22
CA SER A 187 -21.91 4.06 -19.01
C SER A 187 -20.49 4.30 -18.50
N ARG A 188 -19.67 3.24 -18.56
CA ARG A 188 -18.26 3.29 -18.15
C ARG A 188 -17.43 4.17 -19.08
N ASP A 189 -17.84 4.38 -20.32
CA ASP A 189 -17.15 5.25 -21.27
C ASP A 189 -17.16 6.73 -20.86
N ARG A 190 -18.06 7.13 -19.97
CA ARG A 190 -18.07 8.48 -19.38
C ARG A 190 -17.00 8.68 -18.31
N LEU A 191 -16.33 7.62 -17.87
CA LEU A 191 -15.26 7.70 -16.89
C LEU A 191 -13.96 8.14 -17.55
N HIS A 192 -13.25 9.06 -16.90
CA HIS A 192 -11.95 9.56 -17.36
C HIS A 192 -10.89 8.46 -17.48
N TRP A 193 -11.06 7.36 -16.73
CA TRP A 193 -10.17 6.22 -16.77
C TRP A 193 -10.96 4.92 -16.63
N ASN A 194 -10.74 4.01 -17.57
CA ASN A 194 -11.15 2.62 -17.48
C ASN A 194 -9.90 1.74 -17.45
N GLY A 195 -9.77 0.93 -16.40
CA GLY A 195 -8.68 -0.03 -16.31
C GLY A 195 -8.81 -1.14 -17.36
N PRO A 196 -7.70 -1.69 -17.86
CA PRO A 196 -7.74 -2.84 -18.76
C PRO A 196 -8.41 -4.03 -18.06
N LEU A 197 -9.17 -4.83 -18.83
CA LEU A 197 -9.80 -6.08 -18.37
C LEU A 197 -10.87 -5.94 -17.27
N MET A 198 -11.29 -4.73 -16.93
CA MET A 198 -12.41 -4.50 -16.00
C MET A 198 -13.76 -4.81 -16.68
N PRO A 199 -14.69 -5.58 -16.05
CA PRO A 199 -14.74 -5.89 -14.62
C PRO A 199 -14.12 -7.24 -14.24
N HIS A 200 -13.75 -8.09 -15.20
CA HIS A 200 -13.22 -9.44 -14.93
C HIS A 200 -11.97 -9.42 -14.04
N ALA A 201 -11.08 -8.44 -14.23
CA ALA A 201 -9.90 -8.25 -13.40
C ALA A 201 -10.22 -8.08 -11.91
N ALA A 202 -11.33 -7.42 -11.56
CA ALA A 202 -11.72 -7.23 -10.17
C ALA A 202 -12.18 -8.55 -9.53
N TYR A 203 -12.96 -9.36 -10.25
CA TYR A 203 -13.37 -10.69 -9.79
C TYR A 203 -12.19 -11.63 -9.59
N VAL A 204 -11.26 -11.65 -10.55
CA VAL A 204 -10.00 -12.42 -10.43
C VAL A 204 -9.22 -11.94 -9.22
N GLY A 205 -9.09 -10.62 -9.02
CA GLY A 205 -8.41 -10.04 -7.87
C GLY A 205 -9.01 -10.45 -6.52
N VAL A 206 -10.34 -10.51 -6.41
CA VAL A 206 -11.01 -11.02 -5.19
C VAL A 206 -10.70 -12.50 -4.97
N VAL A 207 -10.83 -13.34 -6.01
CA VAL A 207 -10.56 -14.78 -5.89
C VAL A 207 -9.11 -15.02 -5.50
N THR A 208 -8.16 -14.38 -6.16
CA THR A 208 -6.73 -14.48 -5.83
C THR A 208 -6.45 -13.99 -4.42
N GLY A 209 -7.05 -12.87 -4.00
CA GLY A 209 -6.90 -12.36 -2.63
C GLY A 209 -7.40 -13.36 -1.58
N LEU A 210 -8.56 -13.98 -1.79
CA LEU A 210 -9.11 -15.00 -0.88
C LEU A 210 -8.25 -16.26 -0.83
N VAL A 211 -7.73 -16.73 -1.97
CA VAL A 211 -6.82 -17.87 -2.04
C VAL A 211 -5.52 -17.56 -1.29
N VAL A 212 -4.91 -16.40 -1.52
CA VAL A 212 -3.69 -16.00 -0.82
C VAL A 212 -3.92 -15.89 0.68
N LEU A 213 -5.04 -15.31 1.13
CA LEU A 213 -5.37 -15.24 2.55
C LEU A 213 -5.57 -16.62 3.19
N PHE A 214 -6.11 -17.58 2.43
CA PHE A 214 -6.28 -18.94 2.92
C PHE A 214 -4.94 -19.67 3.07
N PHE A 215 -3.99 -19.45 2.16
CA PHE A 215 -2.69 -20.12 2.15
C PHE A 215 -1.54 -19.34 2.82
N ILE A 216 -1.80 -18.14 3.36
CA ILE A 216 -0.74 -17.23 3.85
C ILE A 216 0.15 -17.85 4.93
N GLY A 217 -0.41 -18.71 5.79
CA GLY A 217 0.33 -19.44 6.82
C GLY A 217 0.20 -20.96 6.64
N PHE A 218 0.40 -21.45 5.42
CA PHE A 218 0.27 -22.88 5.12
C PHE A 218 1.41 -23.72 5.72
N ASP A 219 2.62 -23.16 5.73
CA ASP A 219 3.84 -23.73 6.33
C ASP A 219 3.69 -24.02 7.83
N VAL A 220 2.87 -23.23 8.51
CA VAL A 220 2.56 -23.38 9.93
C VAL A 220 1.87 -24.71 10.27
N PHE A 221 1.21 -25.37 9.32
CA PHE A 221 0.46 -26.60 9.60
C PHE A 221 1.35 -27.85 9.71
N VAL A 222 2.59 -27.83 9.18
CA VAL A 222 3.47 -29.01 9.14
C VAL A 222 4.93 -28.65 9.41
N PRO A 223 5.45 -28.86 10.65
CA PRO A 223 4.74 -29.24 11.88
C PRO A 223 3.93 -28.08 12.47
N PHE A 224 2.85 -28.39 13.21
CA PHE A 224 1.95 -27.36 13.73
C PHE A 224 2.64 -26.41 14.71
N ASN A 225 2.78 -25.14 14.32
CA ASN A 225 3.36 -24.08 15.15
C ASN A 225 2.28 -23.11 15.64
N ILE A 226 1.94 -23.17 16.93
CA ILE A 226 0.91 -22.30 17.54
C ILE A 226 1.23 -20.82 17.35
N GLN A 227 2.50 -20.44 17.54
CA GLN A 227 2.94 -19.05 17.43
C GLN A 227 2.81 -18.54 16.00
N GLY A 228 3.28 -19.31 15.02
CA GLY A 228 3.14 -18.99 13.59
C GLY A 228 1.68 -18.92 13.15
N PHE A 229 0.82 -19.75 13.73
CA PHE A 229 -0.61 -19.76 13.43
C PHE A 229 -1.28 -18.47 13.90
N ILE A 230 -1.00 -18.07 15.14
CA ILE A 230 -1.53 -16.82 15.68
C ILE A 230 -1.02 -15.65 14.84
N THR A 231 0.29 -15.55 14.55
CA THR A 231 0.83 -14.39 13.82
C THR A 231 0.31 -14.29 12.38
N SER A 232 0.18 -15.42 11.68
CA SER A 232 -0.27 -15.45 10.28
C SER A 232 -1.77 -15.16 10.13
N TYR A 233 -2.61 -15.69 11.03
CA TYR A 233 -4.07 -15.60 10.91
C TYR A 233 -4.71 -14.53 11.80
N PHE A 234 -3.97 -13.93 12.75
CA PHE A 234 -4.47 -12.85 13.60
C PHE A 234 -5.02 -11.69 12.79
N GLY A 235 -4.36 -11.28 11.70
CA GLY A 235 -4.83 -10.18 10.85
C GLY A 235 -6.23 -10.43 10.25
N ILE A 236 -6.51 -11.67 9.84
CA ILE A 236 -7.81 -12.08 9.30
C ILE A 236 -8.87 -12.07 10.39
N ALA A 237 -8.57 -12.69 11.53
CA ALA A 237 -9.46 -12.72 12.68
C ALA A 237 -9.79 -11.31 13.20
N PHE A 238 -8.77 -10.45 13.29
CA PHE A 238 -8.91 -9.06 13.71
C PHE A 238 -9.77 -8.25 12.74
N ALA A 239 -9.53 -8.36 11.42
CA ALA A 239 -10.34 -7.69 10.42
C ALA A 239 -11.81 -8.14 10.48
N GLY A 240 -12.06 -9.44 10.62
CA GLY A 240 -13.40 -10.00 10.80
C GLY A 240 -14.07 -9.48 12.08
N ALA A 241 -13.35 -9.47 13.21
CA ALA A 241 -13.85 -8.98 14.48
C ALA A 241 -14.22 -7.50 14.43
N VAL A 242 -13.36 -6.65 13.86
CA VAL A 242 -13.62 -5.20 13.70
C VAL A 242 -14.83 -4.96 12.79
N PHE A 243 -14.92 -5.70 11.67
CA PHE A 243 -16.05 -5.59 10.75
C PHE A 243 -17.38 -6.00 11.42
N LEU A 244 -17.40 -7.12 12.14
CA LEU A 244 -18.58 -7.60 12.85
C LEU A 244 -18.96 -6.66 14.00
N LEU A 245 -18.00 -6.21 14.79
CA LEU A 245 -18.21 -5.25 15.87
C LEU A 245 -18.87 -3.97 15.34
N TRP A 246 -18.34 -3.41 14.25
CA TRP A 246 -18.92 -2.23 13.61
C TRP A 246 -20.35 -2.49 13.14
N LYS A 247 -20.60 -3.63 12.49
CA LYS A 247 -21.92 -3.99 11.99
C LYS A 247 -22.94 -4.21 13.09
N ILE A 248 -22.54 -4.79 14.23
CA ILE A 248 -23.40 -5.01 15.40
C ILE A 248 -23.69 -3.67 16.11
N LEU A 249 -22.66 -2.86 16.36
CA LEU A 249 -22.79 -1.58 17.09
C LEU A 249 -23.60 -0.55 16.30
N LYS A 250 -23.36 -0.43 14.99
CA LYS A 250 -24.01 0.58 14.14
C LYS A 250 -25.22 0.06 13.38
N ARG A 251 -25.49 -1.25 13.42
CA ARG A 251 -26.61 -1.91 12.71
C ARG A 251 -26.72 -1.45 11.26
N SER A 252 -25.57 -1.30 10.60
CA SER A 252 -25.50 -0.80 9.22
C SER A 252 -26.08 -1.82 8.24
N LYS A 253 -26.82 -1.31 7.26
CA LYS A 253 -27.37 -2.11 6.16
C LYS A 253 -26.47 -1.96 4.93
N PHE A 254 -26.40 -3.00 4.11
CA PHE A 254 -25.76 -2.88 2.81
C PHE A 254 -26.58 -1.93 1.94
N VAL A 255 -25.90 -0.98 1.30
CA VAL A 255 -26.51 0.01 0.42
C VAL A 255 -26.97 -0.69 -0.87
N LYS A 256 -28.20 -0.43 -1.31
CA LYS A 256 -28.69 -0.96 -2.59
C LYS A 256 -27.96 -0.26 -3.73
N PRO A 257 -27.55 -0.97 -4.81
CA PRO A 257 -26.86 -0.35 -5.93
C PRO A 257 -27.59 0.85 -6.56
N SER A 258 -28.93 0.84 -6.58
CA SER A 258 -29.76 1.93 -7.12
C SER A 258 -29.78 3.18 -6.23
N GLU A 259 -29.53 3.04 -4.93
CA GLU A 259 -29.57 4.12 -3.92
C GLU A 259 -28.16 4.63 -3.58
N ALA A 260 -27.12 4.02 -4.14
CA ALA A 260 -25.74 4.40 -3.89
C ALA A 260 -25.44 5.81 -4.43
N ASP A 261 -24.83 6.64 -3.60
CA ASP A 261 -24.46 7.99 -4.00
C ASP A 261 -23.22 7.98 -4.92
N LEU A 262 -23.40 8.40 -6.17
CA LEU A 262 -22.35 8.52 -7.17
C LEU A 262 -22.02 9.97 -7.54
N TRP A 263 -22.75 10.95 -6.97
CA TRP A 263 -22.79 12.32 -7.50
C TRP A 263 -22.37 13.37 -6.47
N SER A 264 -22.49 13.11 -5.17
CA SER A 264 -22.07 14.07 -4.15
C SER A 264 -20.59 14.46 -4.29
N GLY A 265 -20.32 15.76 -4.18
CA GLY A 265 -18.97 16.33 -4.35
C GLY A 265 -18.41 16.29 -5.78
N LYS A 266 -19.07 15.61 -6.73
CA LYS A 266 -18.57 15.48 -8.10
C LYS A 266 -18.51 16.82 -8.83
N ALA A 267 -19.54 17.65 -8.69
CA ALA A 267 -19.63 18.93 -9.39
C ALA A 267 -18.52 19.91 -8.98
N GLU A 268 -18.16 19.93 -7.69
CA GLU A 268 -17.05 20.74 -7.17
C GLU A 268 -15.72 20.27 -7.74
N VAL A 269 -15.47 18.95 -7.72
CA VAL A 269 -14.26 18.35 -8.32
C VAL A 269 -14.22 18.54 -9.85
N ASP A 270 -15.36 18.50 -10.54
CA ASP A 270 -15.48 18.80 -11.97
C ASP A 270 -15.07 20.25 -12.27
N ALA A 271 -15.54 21.21 -11.46
CA ALA A 271 -15.21 22.62 -11.59
C ALA A 271 -13.72 22.88 -11.33
N GLU A 272 -13.16 22.32 -10.25
CA GLU A 272 -11.73 22.44 -9.98
C GLU A 272 -10.90 21.86 -11.12
N CYS A 273 -11.18 20.64 -11.57
CA CYS A 273 -10.42 20.01 -12.66
C CYS A 273 -10.53 20.79 -13.99
N SER A 274 -11.59 21.57 -14.21
CA SER A 274 -11.75 22.37 -15.43
C SER A 274 -10.71 23.50 -15.53
N ILE A 275 -10.39 24.16 -14.42
CA ILE A 275 -9.39 25.25 -14.35
C ILE A 275 -8.00 24.71 -14.78
N TRP A 276 -7.74 23.44 -14.51
CA TRP A 276 -6.41 22.85 -14.62
C TRP A 276 -6.16 22.27 -15.99
N LYS A 277 -7.23 21.89 -16.70
CA LYS A 277 -7.17 21.60 -18.13
C LYS A 277 -6.69 22.83 -18.90
N VAL A 278 -7.22 24.00 -18.58
CA VAL A 278 -6.81 25.28 -19.20
C VAL A 278 -5.32 25.55 -18.93
N GLU A 279 -4.88 25.50 -17.67
CA GLU A 279 -3.46 25.68 -17.33
C GLU A 279 -2.54 24.61 -17.96
N GLY A 280 -3.04 23.38 -18.10
CA GLY A 280 -2.32 22.26 -18.70
C GLY A 280 -2.10 22.44 -20.21
N GLU A 281 -3.10 22.96 -20.92
CA GLU A 281 -3.02 23.32 -22.33
C GLU A 281 -1.99 24.44 -22.58
N GLU A 282 -1.96 25.45 -21.70
CA GLU A 282 -0.95 26.53 -21.75
C GLU A 282 0.49 26.00 -21.51
N ARG A 283 0.68 25.10 -20.54
CA ARG A 283 2.00 24.47 -20.31
C ARG A 283 2.43 23.57 -21.46
N ALA A 284 1.52 22.79 -22.02
CA ALA A 284 1.80 21.91 -23.15
C ALA A 284 2.12 22.67 -24.45
N ALA A 285 1.73 23.96 -24.54
CA ALA A 285 2.16 24.83 -25.64
C ALA A 285 3.68 25.11 -25.62
N THR A 286 4.35 24.96 -24.46
CA THR A 286 5.79 25.21 -24.32
C THR A 286 6.60 23.94 -24.60
N ALA A 287 7.72 24.05 -25.34
CA ALA A 287 8.59 22.91 -25.67
C ALA A 287 9.16 22.20 -24.41
N LEU A 288 9.51 22.98 -23.39
CA LEU A 288 9.97 22.47 -22.10
C LEU A 288 8.85 21.72 -21.36
N GLY A 289 7.62 22.24 -21.41
CA GLY A 289 6.43 21.61 -20.82
C GLY A 289 6.15 20.24 -21.43
N ARG A 290 6.26 20.10 -22.75
CA ARG A 290 6.11 18.82 -23.46
C ARG A 290 7.18 17.80 -23.11
N PHE A 291 8.42 18.24 -22.86
CA PHE A 291 9.50 17.35 -22.42
C PHE A 291 9.29 16.86 -20.98
N TRP A 292 8.96 17.77 -20.07
CA TRP A 292 8.61 17.44 -18.69
C TRP A 292 7.42 16.49 -18.63
N ASP A 293 6.33 16.77 -19.36
CA ASP A 293 5.14 15.91 -19.46
C ASP A 293 5.37 14.56 -20.17
N LYS A 294 6.56 14.33 -20.73
CA LYS A 294 6.93 13.03 -21.31
C LYS A 294 7.74 12.18 -20.33
N ILE A 295 8.46 12.82 -19.40
CA ILE A 295 9.34 12.17 -18.43
C ILE A 295 8.66 11.99 -17.06
N TRP A 296 7.88 13.00 -16.63
CA TRP A 296 7.29 13.14 -15.28
C TRP A 296 5.81 13.42 -15.35
#